data_AF-A0A7C4YZT7-F1
#
_entry.id   AF-A0A7C4YZT7-F1
#
_cell.length_a   1.000
_cell.length_b   1.000
_cell.length_c   1.000
_cell.angle_alpha   90.00
_cell.angle_beta   90.00
_cell.angle_gamma   90.00
#
_symmetry.space_group_name_H-M   'P 1'
#
loop_
_entity.id
_entity.type
_entity.pdbx_description
1 polymer ?
#
loop_
_entity_poly.entity_id
_entity_poly.type
_entity_poly.pdbx_seq_one_letter_code
_entity_poly.pdbx_strand_id
1 'polypeptide(L)'
;MTDPQLLVVPLGILIFLVAGTIRKTLAKFPLVVAYIFTGTLFGVIVEICAMLNYANNASNNHLVSLDPATNLIITTFFYFLATIGVYIIVKKYSIQVAGLFGCAAFFSIMLEQQGQVFLAGIANPLFAPLYWGYVAAVYSFFVVVPYWLLKDRFEQRQRPHWWTYPLLVIVMLVCSLLGFVIGEMVKRMVLG
;
A
#
# COMPACT_ATOMS: atom_id res chain seq x y z
N MET A 1 -21.12 -12.52 -7.80
CA MET A 1 -19.96 -11.97 -8.52
C MET A 1 -18.77 -12.02 -7.58
N THR A 2 -17.61 -12.48 -8.06
CA THR A 2 -16.37 -12.57 -7.27
C THR A 2 -15.85 -11.17 -6.97
N ASP A 3 -15.66 -10.83 -5.69
CA ASP A 3 -15.05 -9.58 -5.24
C ASP A 3 -13.60 -9.47 -5.80
N PRO A 4 -13.33 -8.55 -6.75
CA PRO A 4 -12.01 -8.37 -7.35
C PRO A 4 -10.91 -7.98 -6.35
N GLN A 5 -11.24 -7.39 -5.20
CA GLN A 5 -10.25 -7.13 -4.16
C GLN A 5 -9.73 -8.43 -3.53
N LEU A 6 -10.51 -9.51 -3.55
CA LEU A 6 -10.03 -10.83 -3.15
C LEU A 6 -8.93 -11.37 -4.08
N LEU A 7 -8.73 -10.80 -5.27
CA LEU A 7 -7.63 -11.17 -6.17
C LEU A 7 -6.25 -10.74 -5.65
N VAL A 8 -6.18 -9.79 -4.71
CA VAL A 8 -4.91 -9.35 -4.13
C VAL A 8 -4.22 -10.48 -3.37
N VAL A 9 -4.98 -11.33 -2.68
CA VAL A 9 -4.46 -12.49 -1.93
C VAL A 9 -3.82 -13.55 -2.85
N PRO A 10 -4.51 -14.12 -3.87
CA PRO A 10 -3.91 -15.08 -4.78
C PRO A 10 -2.80 -14.44 -5.63
N LEU A 11 -2.88 -13.15 -5.95
CA LEU A 11 -1.76 -12.43 -6.55
C LEU A 11 -0.54 -12.44 -5.63
N GLY A 12 -0.74 -12.25 -4.32
CA GLY A 12 0.31 -12.37 -3.33
C GLY A 12 0.96 -13.74 -3.27
N ILE A 13 0.16 -14.80 -3.35
CA ILE A 13 0.65 -16.17 -3.45
C ILE A 13 1.46 -16.35 -4.73
N LEU A 14 0.96 -15.86 -5.87
CA LEU A 14 1.67 -15.94 -7.15
C LEU A 14 3.03 -15.22 -7.07
N ILE A 15 3.07 -14.00 -6.53
CA ILE A 15 4.32 -13.25 -6.31
C ILE A 15 5.28 -14.05 -5.45
N PHE A 16 4.79 -14.68 -4.39
CA PHE A 16 5.61 -15.54 -3.52
C PHE A 16 6.21 -16.72 -4.31
N LEU A 17 5.39 -17.41 -5.11
CA LEU A 17 5.83 -18.55 -5.93
C LEU A 17 6.87 -18.15 -6.99
N VAL A 18 6.73 -16.97 -7.60
CA VAL A 18 7.66 -16.47 -8.63
C VAL A 18 8.72 -15.50 -8.10
N ALA A 19 8.86 -15.38 -6.77
CA ALA A 19 9.72 -14.38 -6.14
C ALA A 19 11.18 -14.48 -6.58
N GLY A 20 11.69 -15.68 -6.82
CA GLY A 20 13.05 -15.90 -7.33
C GLY A 20 13.28 -15.24 -8.69
N THR A 21 12.34 -15.38 -9.62
CA THR A 21 12.39 -14.75 -10.95
C THR A 21 12.27 -13.23 -10.83
N ILE A 22 11.34 -12.74 -10.00
CA ILE A 22 11.18 -11.31 -9.74
C ILE A 22 12.48 -10.71 -9.17
N ARG A 23 13.09 -11.33 -8.16
CA ARG A 23 14.35 -10.87 -7.56
C ARG A 23 15.49 -10.80 -8.58
N LYS A 24 15.63 -11.81 -9.44
CA LYS A 24 16.64 -11.80 -10.53
C LYS A 24 16.42 -10.64 -11.50
N THR A 25 15.18 -10.35 -11.84
CA THR A 25 14.84 -9.20 -12.71
C THR A 25 15.12 -7.87 -12.02
N LEU A 26 14.70 -7.72 -10.75
CA LEU A 26 14.92 -6.49 -9.98
C LEU A 26 16.39 -6.21 -9.67
N ALA A 27 17.24 -7.24 -9.63
CA ALA A 27 18.68 -7.09 -9.44
C ALA A 27 19.36 -6.29 -10.57
N LYS A 28 18.74 -6.22 -11.76
CA LYS A 28 19.24 -5.43 -12.91
C LYS A 28 19.10 -3.92 -12.71
N PHE A 29 18.30 -3.49 -11.74
CA PHE A 29 18.02 -2.08 -11.48
C PHE A 29 18.67 -1.63 -10.16
N PRO A 30 19.02 -0.33 -10.02
CA PRO A 30 19.44 0.23 -8.75
C PRO A 30 18.40 -0.02 -7.65
N LEU A 31 18.85 -0.27 -6.41
CA LEU A 31 17.97 -0.64 -5.29
C LEU A 31 16.81 0.34 -5.11
N VAL A 32 17.10 1.65 -5.16
CA VAL A 32 16.09 2.72 -5.03
C VAL A 32 14.99 2.56 -6.08
N VAL A 33 15.37 2.41 -7.36
CA VAL A 33 14.45 2.29 -8.48
C VAL A 33 13.62 1.02 -8.36
N ALA A 34 14.27 -0.12 -8.08
CA ALA A 34 13.58 -1.40 -7.89
C ALA A 34 12.55 -1.32 -6.76
N TYR A 35 12.89 -0.70 -5.63
CA TYR A 35 12.01 -0.57 -4.48
C TYR A 35 10.82 0.33 -4.76
N ILE A 36 11.05 1.55 -5.27
CA ILE A 36 10.00 2.51 -5.55
C ILE A 36 9.06 1.98 -6.63
N PHE A 37 9.60 1.43 -7.72
CA PHE A 37 8.80 0.87 -8.80
C PHE A 37 7.91 -0.26 -8.30
N THR A 38 8.46 -1.24 -7.56
CA THR A 38 7.68 -2.37 -7.07
C THR A 38 6.61 -1.96 -6.06
N GLY A 39 6.93 -1.08 -5.10
CA GLY A 39 5.93 -0.60 -4.15
C GLY A 39 4.80 0.17 -4.83
N THR A 40 5.14 1.09 -5.75
CA THR A 40 4.14 1.85 -6.52
C THR A 40 3.28 0.93 -7.38
N LEU A 41 3.90 -0.02 -8.10
CA LEU A 41 3.19 -0.99 -8.94
C LEU A 41 2.18 -1.81 -8.13
N PHE A 42 2.59 -2.35 -6.98
CA PHE A 42 1.68 -3.13 -6.15
C PHE A 42 0.56 -2.29 -5.54
N GLY A 43 0.85 -1.04 -5.14
CA GLY A 43 -0.18 -0.11 -4.70
C GLY A 43 -1.22 0.17 -5.79
N VAL A 44 -0.76 0.44 -7.02
CA VAL A 44 -1.64 0.65 -8.17
C VAL A 44 -2.47 -0.60 -8.50
N ILE A 45 -1.90 -1.81 -8.40
CA ILE A 45 -2.67 -3.04 -8.61
C ILE A 45 -3.78 -3.19 -7.56
N VAL A 46 -3.48 -2.93 -6.28
CA VAL A 46 -4.48 -2.96 -5.20
C VAL A 46 -5.61 -1.97 -5.52
N GLU A 47 -5.27 -0.78 -5.99
CA GLU A 47 -6.26 0.23 -6.36
C GLU A 47 -7.12 -0.20 -7.56
N ILE A 48 -6.52 -0.77 -8.60
CA ILE A 48 -7.27 -1.28 -9.77
C ILE A 48 -8.26 -2.36 -9.31
N CYS A 49 -7.84 -3.27 -8.43
CA CYS A 49 -8.73 -4.27 -7.84
C CYS A 49 -9.87 -3.62 -7.05
N ALA A 50 -9.59 -2.57 -6.28
CA ALA A 50 -10.61 -1.80 -5.56
C ALA A 50 -11.60 -1.12 -6.52
N MET A 51 -11.11 -0.44 -7.55
CA MET A 51 -11.95 0.20 -8.58
C MET A 51 -12.85 -0.81 -9.29
N LEU A 52 -12.33 -1.98 -9.66
CA LEU A 52 -13.13 -3.05 -10.27
C LEU A 52 -14.20 -3.57 -9.31
N ASN A 53 -13.89 -3.71 -8.02
CA ASN A 53 -14.87 -4.09 -7.02
C ASN A 53 -15.98 -3.03 -6.89
N TYR A 54 -15.61 -1.75 -6.89
CA TYR A 54 -16.59 -0.66 -6.86
C TYR A 54 -17.46 -0.62 -8.13
N ALA A 55 -16.87 -0.80 -9.31
CA ALA A 55 -17.60 -0.83 -10.58
C ALA A 55 -18.65 -1.97 -10.61
N ASN A 56 -18.31 -3.14 -10.06
CA ASN A 56 -19.24 -4.27 -9.95
C ASN A 56 -20.39 -4.02 -8.94
N ASN A 57 -20.18 -3.13 -7.97
CA ASN A 57 -21.15 -2.78 -6.94
C ASN A 57 -21.82 -1.41 -7.17
N ALA A 58 -21.63 -0.82 -8.35
CA ALA A 58 -21.98 0.58 -8.66
C ALA A 58 -23.49 0.88 -8.60
N SER A 59 -24.36 -0.13 -8.66
CA SER A 59 -25.82 0.08 -8.48
C SER A 59 -26.20 0.62 -7.09
N ASN A 60 -25.29 0.54 -6.10
CA ASN A 60 -25.55 0.92 -4.71
C ASN A 60 -24.66 2.05 -4.17
N ASN A 61 -23.66 2.55 -4.92
CA ASN A 61 -22.64 3.45 -4.37
C ASN A 61 -22.46 4.72 -5.22
N HIS A 62 -23.06 5.82 -4.78
CA HIS A 62 -22.98 7.16 -5.40
C HIS A 62 -21.72 7.96 -5.00
N LEU A 63 -20.80 7.38 -4.22
CA LEU A 63 -19.75 8.11 -3.49
C LEU A 63 -18.40 8.25 -4.24
N VAL A 64 -18.25 7.74 -5.46
CA VAL A 64 -16.97 7.79 -6.19
C VAL A 64 -17.17 8.41 -7.56
N SER A 65 -16.39 9.45 -7.86
CA SER A 65 -16.33 10.02 -9.20
C SER A 65 -15.91 8.94 -10.19
N LEU A 66 -16.77 8.70 -11.19
CA LEU A 66 -16.66 7.73 -12.29
C LEU A 66 -15.48 7.97 -13.25
N ASP A 67 -14.42 8.65 -12.83
CA ASP A 67 -13.22 8.84 -13.66
C ASP A 67 -12.05 7.96 -13.16
N PRO A 68 -11.93 6.72 -13.68
CA PRO A 68 -10.81 5.83 -13.40
C PRO A 68 -9.44 6.46 -13.64
N ALA A 69 -9.31 7.34 -14.64
CA ALA A 69 -8.02 7.94 -14.98
C ALA A 69 -7.55 8.88 -13.86
N THR A 70 -8.44 9.74 -13.37
CA THR A 70 -8.15 10.61 -12.22
C THR A 70 -7.79 9.82 -10.97
N ASN A 71 -8.58 8.80 -10.63
CA ASN A 71 -8.33 7.98 -9.45
C ASN A 71 -6.96 7.28 -9.56
N LEU A 72 -6.62 6.77 -10.74
CA LEU A 72 -5.34 6.13 -10.99
C LEU A 72 -4.16 7.11 -10.85
N ILE A 73 -4.31 8.35 -11.33
CA ILE A 73 -3.27 9.39 -11.19
C ILE A 73 -3.03 9.71 -9.72
N ILE A 74 -4.10 10.04 -8.98
CA ILE A 74 -4.00 10.42 -7.55
C ILE A 74 -3.38 9.27 -6.74
N THR A 75 -3.86 8.05 -6.95
CA THR A 75 -3.39 6.87 -6.22
C THR A 75 -1.95 6.51 -6.59
N THR A 76 -1.55 6.69 -7.86
CA THR A 76 -0.14 6.53 -8.25
C THR A 76 0.77 7.47 -7.47
N PHE A 77 0.43 8.76 -7.36
CA PHE A 77 1.21 9.72 -6.57
C PHE A 77 1.22 9.38 -5.08
N PHE A 78 0.06 8.97 -4.55
CA PHE A 78 -0.09 8.49 -3.18
C PHE A 78 0.89 7.34 -2.87
N TYR A 79 0.82 6.24 -3.65
CA TYR A 79 1.66 5.07 -3.42
C TYR A 79 3.13 5.34 -3.72
N PHE A 80 3.44 6.17 -4.71
CA PHE A 80 4.80 6.56 -5.04
C PHE A 80 5.49 7.26 -3.86
N LEU A 81 4.85 8.30 -3.30
CA LEU A 81 5.41 9.03 -2.17
C LEU A 81 5.43 8.20 -0.89
N ALA A 82 4.37 7.44 -0.61
CA ALA A 82 4.35 6.51 0.53
C ALA A 82 5.50 5.50 0.46
N THR A 83 5.76 4.95 -0.73
CA THR A 83 6.87 4.00 -0.95
C THR A 83 8.24 4.65 -0.75
N ILE A 84 8.42 5.91 -1.19
CA ILE A 84 9.64 6.68 -0.93
C ILE A 84 9.84 6.89 0.58
N GLY A 85 8.79 7.28 1.29
CA GLY A 85 8.83 7.47 2.74
C GLY A 85 9.28 6.20 3.47
N VAL A 86 8.65 5.06 3.15
CA VAL A 86 9.05 3.76 3.69
C VAL A 86 10.49 3.43 3.31
N TYR A 87 10.89 3.63 2.04
CA TYR A 87 12.25 3.35 1.56
C TYR A 87 13.31 4.05 2.40
N ILE A 88 13.12 5.34 2.72
CA ILE A 88 14.04 6.13 3.54
C ILE A 88 14.25 5.48 4.92
N ILE A 89 13.18 4.98 5.54
CA ILE A 89 13.25 4.35 6.87
C ILE A 89 13.90 2.97 6.79
N VAL A 90 13.46 2.11 5.86
CA VAL A 90 13.98 0.73 5.77
C VAL A 90 15.40 0.66 5.23
N LYS A 91 15.87 1.71 4.52
CA LYS A 91 17.29 1.86 4.15
C LYS A 91 18.17 2.05 5.37
N LYS A 92 17.67 2.70 6.43
CA LYS A 92 18.42 3.02 7.65
C LYS A 92 18.32 1.91 8.71
N TYR A 93 17.14 1.29 8.84
CA TYR A 93 16.84 0.35 9.93
C TYR A 93 16.52 -1.06 9.45
N SER A 94 17.00 -2.08 10.16
CA SER A 94 16.75 -3.50 9.89
C SER A 94 15.38 -3.96 10.42
N ILE A 95 14.31 -3.40 9.86
CA ILE A 95 12.94 -3.69 10.28
C ILE A 95 12.56 -5.14 9.96
N GLN A 96 11.95 -5.85 10.91
CA GLN A 96 11.43 -7.18 10.64
C GLN A 96 10.21 -7.11 9.73
N VAL A 97 10.05 -8.09 8.83
CA VAL A 97 8.91 -8.13 7.89
C VAL A 97 7.56 -8.08 8.64
N ALA A 98 7.45 -8.82 9.75
CA ALA A 98 6.24 -8.81 10.59
C ALA A 98 5.96 -7.43 11.21
N GLY A 99 7.01 -6.71 11.65
CA GLY A 99 6.86 -5.36 12.18
C GLY A 99 6.48 -4.33 11.11
N LEU A 100 7.06 -4.45 9.91
CA LEU A 100 6.67 -3.66 8.75
C LEU A 100 5.21 -3.91 8.35
N PHE A 101 4.79 -5.18 8.33
CA PHE A 101 3.40 -5.57 8.11
C PHE A 101 2.48 -4.98 9.18
N GLY A 102 2.84 -5.05 10.46
CA GLY A 102 2.04 -4.46 11.54
C GLY A 102 1.84 -2.94 11.39
N CYS A 103 2.90 -2.21 11.03
CA CYS A 103 2.80 -0.77 10.77
C CYS A 103 1.94 -0.47 9.53
N ALA A 104 2.13 -1.20 8.44
CA ALA A 104 1.34 -1.03 7.22
C ALA A 104 -0.13 -1.38 7.45
N ALA A 105 -0.40 -2.48 8.15
CA ALA A 105 -1.74 -2.93 8.53
C ALA A 105 -2.46 -1.87 9.36
N PHE A 106 -1.80 -1.37 10.42
CA PHE A 106 -2.35 -0.31 11.26
C PHE A 106 -2.67 0.93 10.43
N PHE A 107 -1.71 1.39 9.62
CA PHE A 107 -1.89 2.54 8.72
C PHE A 107 -3.10 2.35 7.79
N SER A 108 -3.20 1.20 7.12
CA SER A 108 -4.28 0.91 6.19
C SER A 108 -5.64 0.86 6.87
N ILE A 109 -5.76 0.22 8.04
CA ILE A 109 -7.03 0.17 8.79
C ILE A 109 -7.46 1.58 9.21
N MET A 110 -6.53 2.45 9.61
CA MET A 110 -6.84 3.82 10.02
C MET A 110 -7.29 4.71 8.86
N LEU A 111 -6.74 4.54 7.66
CA LEU A 111 -7.01 5.43 6.53
C LEU A 111 -8.06 4.91 5.55
N GLU A 112 -8.30 3.60 5.53
CA GLU A 112 -9.26 3.02 4.60
C GLU A 112 -10.64 3.66 4.76
N GLN A 113 -11.18 4.15 3.64
CA GLN A 113 -12.43 4.91 3.58
C GLN A 113 -12.48 6.06 4.61
N GLN A 114 -11.38 6.81 4.75
CA GLN A 114 -11.27 7.92 5.72
C GLN A 114 -11.49 7.49 7.18
N GLY A 115 -11.09 6.25 7.51
CA GLY A 115 -11.22 5.67 8.85
C GLY A 115 -12.57 5.03 9.14
N GLN A 116 -13.48 4.97 8.17
CA GLN A 116 -14.75 4.25 8.32
C GLN A 116 -14.53 2.78 8.64
N VAL A 117 -13.47 2.15 8.12
CA VAL A 117 -13.12 0.76 8.42
C VAL A 117 -12.79 0.55 9.89
N PHE A 118 -12.01 1.46 10.46
CA PHE A 118 -11.68 1.41 11.87
C PHE A 118 -12.93 1.59 12.74
N LEU A 119 -13.74 2.60 12.44
CA LEU A 119 -14.96 2.90 13.19
C LEU A 119 -16.01 1.77 13.08
N ALA A 120 -16.16 1.17 11.89
CA ALA A 120 -17.04 0.01 11.69
C ALA A 120 -16.60 -1.19 12.52
N GLY A 121 -15.28 -1.42 12.64
CA GLY A 121 -14.74 -2.44 13.54
C GLY A 121 -15.05 -2.17 15.01
N ILE A 122 -14.93 -0.91 15.47
CA ILE A 122 -15.33 -0.55 16.84
C ILE A 122 -16.82 -0.78 17.07
N ALA A 123 -17.67 -0.43 16.09
CA ALA A 123 -19.11 -0.60 16.18
C ALA A 123 -19.53 -2.09 16.19
N ASN A 124 -18.73 -2.98 15.58
CA ASN A 124 -19.00 -4.42 15.57
C ASN A 124 -17.74 -5.24 15.92
N PRO A 125 -17.37 -5.32 17.22
CA PRO A 125 -16.11 -5.90 17.66
C PRO A 125 -15.98 -7.40 17.38
N LEU A 126 -17.11 -8.11 17.21
CA LEU A 126 -17.10 -9.55 16.91
C LEU A 126 -16.53 -9.83 15.50
N PHE A 127 -16.85 -8.98 14.52
CA PHE A 127 -16.38 -9.12 13.14
C PHE A 127 -15.18 -8.23 12.81
N ALA A 128 -14.81 -7.29 13.70
CA ALA A 128 -13.70 -6.38 13.50
C ALA A 128 -12.36 -7.07 13.16
N PRO A 129 -11.93 -8.15 13.85
CA PRO A 129 -10.65 -8.78 13.53
C PRO A 129 -10.60 -9.38 12.13
N LEU A 130 -11.72 -9.91 11.64
CA LEU A 130 -11.81 -10.45 10.27
C LEU A 130 -11.73 -9.33 9.24
N TYR A 131 -12.47 -8.24 9.48
CA TYR A 131 -12.49 -7.10 8.55
C TYR A 131 -11.15 -6.36 8.52
N TRP A 132 -10.58 -6.06 9.69
CA TRP A 132 -9.25 -5.46 9.81
C TRP A 132 -8.16 -6.39 9.27
N GLY A 133 -8.26 -7.69 9.52
CA GLY A 133 -7.34 -8.68 8.97
C GLY A 133 -7.37 -8.70 7.44
N TYR A 134 -8.56 -8.59 6.84
CA TYR A 134 -8.72 -8.46 5.39
C TYR A 134 -8.08 -7.18 4.86
N VAL A 135 -8.40 -6.02 5.41
CA VAL A 135 -7.83 -4.73 4.98
C VAL A 135 -6.31 -4.71 5.17
N ALA A 136 -5.82 -5.20 6.31
CA ALA A 136 -4.40 -5.37 6.57
C ALA A 136 -3.73 -6.26 5.51
N ALA A 137 -4.35 -7.41 5.20
CA ALA A 137 -3.82 -8.35 4.23
C ALA A 137 -3.79 -7.77 2.82
N VAL A 138 -4.80 -7.01 2.40
CA VAL A 138 -4.87 -6.42 1.04
C VAL A 138 -3.92 -5.23 0.90
N TYR A 139 -4.02 -4.26 1.80
CA TYR A 139 -3.35 -2.97 1.62
C TYR A 139 -1.90 -2.96 2.12
N SER A 140 -1.47 -3.90 2.97
CA SER A 140 -0.05 -3.97 3.36
C SER A 140 0.88 -4.42 2.23
N PHE A 141 0.34 -4.95 1.12
CA PHE A 141 1.12 -5.51 0.01
C PHE A 141 2.12 -4.52 -0.58
N PHE A 142 1.70 -3.27 -0.81
CA PHE A 142 2.54 -2.27 -1.46
C PHE A 142 3.77 -1.89 -0.62
N VAL A 143 3.74 -2.15 0.69
CA VAL A 143 4.85 -1.89 1.62
C VAL A 143 5.70 -3.14 1.83
N VAL A 144 5.04 -4.26 2.10
CA VAL A 144 5.70 -5.49 2.57
C VAL A 144 6.38 -6.24 1.44
N VAL A 145 5.76 -6.32 0.26
CA VAL A 145 6.31 -7.02 -0.89
C VAL A 145 7.62 -6.41 -1.40
N PRO A 146 7.72 -5.09 -1.71
CA PRO A 146 8.99 -4.52 -2.19
C PRO A 146 10.10 -4.72 -1.16
N TYR A 147 9.79 -4.55 0.13
CA TYR A 147 10.73 -4.82 1.20
C TYR A 147 11.18 -6.28 1.23
N TRP A 148 10.25 -7.23 1.25
CA TRP A 148 10.58 -8.66 1.31
C TRP A 148 11.37 -9.15 0.10
N LEU A 149 11.10 -8.62 -1.09
CA LEU A 149 11.84 -8.95 -2.31
C LEU A 149 13.27 -8.40 -2.31
N LEU A 150 13.49 -7.25 -1.67
CA LEU A 150 14.75 -6.51 -1.75
C LEU A 150 15.54 -6.47 -0.43
N LYS A 151 15.02 -7.08 0.65
CA LYS A 151 15.57 -7.00 2.01
C LYS A 151 17.05 -7.37 2.10
N ASP A 152 17.52 -8.29 1.25
CA ASP A 152 18.88 -8.82 1.25
C ASP A 152 19.88 -7.87 0.56
N ARG A 153 19.39 -6.87 -0.18
CA ARG A 153 20.21 -5.86 -0.88
C ARG A 153 20.52 -4.63 -0.03
N PHE A 154 19.96 -4.53 1.17
CA PHE A 154 20.21 -3.42 2.08
C PHE A 154 21.46 -3.70 2.92
N GLU A 155 22.51 -2.92 2.71
CA GLU A 155 23.78 -3.05 3.44
C GLU A 155 23.77 -2.27 4.76
N GLN A 156 24.46 -2.80 5.79
CA GLN A 156 24.83 -2.10 7.03
C GLN A 156 23.70 -1.31 7.73
N ARG A 157 22.57 -1.97 8.01
CA ARG A 157 21.43 -1.34 8.69
C ARG A 157 21.55 -1.36 10.21
N GLN A 158 21.12 -0.28 10.85
CA GLN A 158 21.02 -0.19 12.30
C GLN A 158 19.85 -1.04 12.82
N ARG A 159 19.98 -1.60 14.03
CA ARG A 159 18.84 -2.26 14.68
C ARG A 159 17.74 -1.23 14.94
N PRO A 160 16.47 -1.53 14.66
CA PRO A 160 15.38 -0.60 14.92
C PRO A 160 15.24 -0.37 16.43
N HIS A 161 15.00 0.88 16.82
CA HIS A 161 14.50 1.21 18.16
C HIS A 161 12.97 1.13 18.16
N TRP A 162 12.36 1.08 19.34
CA TRP A 162 10.90 1.01 19.44
C TRP A 162 10.19 2.21 18.78
N TRP A 163 10.83 3.40 18.77
CA TRP A 163 10.35 4.60 18.07
C TRP A 163 10.39 4.51 16.54
N THR A 164 11.13 3.55 15.96
CA THR A 164 11.21 3.38 14.51
C THR A 164 9.85 2.98 13.91
N TYR A 165 9.04 2.21 14.63
CA TYR A 165 7.72 1.76 14.20
C TYR A 165 6.67 2.90 14.14
N PRO A 166 6.47 3.72 15.19
CA PRO A 166 5.60 4.89 15.07
C PRO A 166 6.12 5.92 14.06
N LEU A 167 7.44 6.10 13.95
CA LEU A 167 8.03 6.95 12.91
C LEU A 167 7.65 6.45 11.50
N LEU A 168 7.70 5.14 11.26
CA LEU A 168 7.31 4.54 9.98
C LEU A 168 5.86 4.85 9.64
N VAL A 169 4.93 4.70 10.60
CA VAL A 169 3.51 5.03 10.41
C VAL A 169 3.31 6.52 10.11
N ILE A 170 3.99 7.40 10.86
CA ILE A 170 3.94 8.86 10.66
C ILE A 170 4.45 9.23 9.26
N VAL A 171 5.57 8.65 8.84
CA VAL A 171 6.13 8.90 7.51
C VAL A 171 5.18 8.43 6.42
N MET A 172 4.59 7.24 6.57
CA MET A 172 3.56 6.76 5.64
C MET A 172 2.39 7.74 5.56
N LEU A 173 1.88 8.22 6.70
CA LEU A 173 0.80 9.21 6.76
C LEU A 173 1.14 10.51 6.06
N VAL A 174 2.28 11.12 6.41
CA VAL A 174 2.71 12.40 5.83
C VAL A 174 2.90 12.27 4.32
N CYS A 175 3.61 11.24 3.86
CA CYS A 175 3.84 11.01 2.42
C CYS A 175 2.55 10.74 1.65
N SER A 176 1.61 10.02 2.26
CA SER A 176 0.31 9.72 1.68
C SER A 176 -0.57 10.96 1.54
N LEU A 177 -0.61 11.80 2.57
CA LEU A 177 -1.32 13.09 2.53
C LEU A 177 -0.72 14.03 1.48
N LEU A 178 0.61 14.11 1.41
CA LEU A 178 1.29 14.90 0.38
C LEU A 178 0.97 14.39 -1.03
N GLY A 179 0.97 13.06 -1.24
CA GLY A 179 0.60 12.47 -2.52
C GLY A 179 -0.84 12.71 -2.91
N PHE A 180 -1.76 12.69 -1.95
CA PHE A 180 -3.14 13.07 -2.18
C PHE A 180 -3.27 14.53 -2.62
N VAL A 181 -2.64 15.46 -1.89
CA VAL A 181 -2.67 16.90 -2.21
C VAL A 181 -2.06 17.16 -3.60
N ILE A 182 -0.91 16.57 -3.89
CA ILE A 182 -0.25 16.72 -5.20
C ILE A 182 -1.12 16.12 -6.31
N GLY A 183 -1.70 14.95 -6.09
CA GLY A 183 -2.62 14.32 -7.04
C GLY A 183 -3.82 15.21 -7.37
N GLU A 184 -4.44 15.81 -6.36
CA GLU A 184 -5.55 16.76 -6.54
C GLU A 184 -5.12 18.05 -7.28
N MET A 185 -3.92 18.55 -7.02
CA MET A 185 -3.38 19.70 -7.77
C MET A 185 -3.16 19.34 -9.25
N VAL A 186 -2.57 18.17 -9.54
CA VAL A 186 -2.35 17.70 -10.92
C VAL A 186 -3.68 17.53 -11.65
N LYS A 187 -4.68 16.92 -11.00
CA LYS A 187 -6.04 16.80 -11.52
C LYS A 187 -6.60 18.16 -11.95
N ARG A 188 -6.50 19.18 -11.09
CA ARG A 188 -6.99 20.53 -11.39
C ARG A 188 -6.27 21.19 -12.57
N MET A 189 -4.99 20.88 -12.79
CA MET A 189 -4.22 21.42 -13.91
C MET A 189 -4.49 20.70 -15.24
N VAL A 190 -4.83 19.41 -15.19
CA VAL A 190 -5.04 18.58 -16.40
C VAL A 190 -6.48 18.61 -16.88
N LEU A 191 -7.45 18.74 -15.97
CA LEU A 191 -8.89 18.61 -16.26
C LEU A 191 -9.71 19.89 -16.03
N GLY A 192 -9.09 20.97 -15.53
CA GLY A 192 -9.71 22.28 -15.36
C GLY A 192 -9.36 23.22 -16.50
#